data_AF-A0A158E4C7-F1
#
_entry.id   AF-A0A158E4C7-F1
#
_cell.length_a   1.000
_cell.length_b   1.000
_cell.length_c   1.000
_cell.angle_alpha   90.00
_cell.angle_beta   90.00
_cell.angle_gamma   90.00
#
_symmetry.space_group_name_H-M   'P 1'
#
loop_
_entity.id
_entity.type
_entity.pdbx_description
1 polymer ?
#
loop_
_entity_poly.entity_id
_entity_poly.type
_entity_poly.pdbx_seq_one_letter_code
_entity_poly.pdbx_strand_id
1 'polypeptide(L)'
;MKSLSTKAQRKLGNWLLSGDTGVSSETMAAIALGATSLGGKHHYRGDAPHDPSDFGRCYRLVINVPEIREFFPRIAKKVKPFAGILREWDDLVRIYERDKPMGRSDELCRRIQELRGEKA
;
A
#
# COMPACT_ATOMS: atom_id res chain seq x y z
N MET A 1 -20.54 7.33 3.93
CA MET A 1 -19.20 6.89 3.46
C MET A 1 -18.50 6.22 4.64
N LYS A 2 -17.95 5.02 4.47
CA LYS A 2 -17.33 4.27 5.58
C LYS A 2 -16.08 5.02 6.08
N SER A 3 -15.89 5.08 7.39
CA SER A 3 -14.71 5.64 8.06
C SER A 3 -14.10 4.59 8.97
N LEU A 4 -12.80 4.73 9.23
CA LEU A 4 -12.10 3.89 10.20
C LEU A 4 -12.62 4.14 11.61
N SER A 5 -12.63 3.10 12.43
CA SER A 5 -12.88 3.24 13.87
C SER A 5 -11.78 4.07 14.53
N THR A 6 -12.08 4.71 15.67
CA THR A 6 -11.07 5.46 16.45
C THR A 6 -9.87 4.58 16.86
N LYS A 7 -10.10 3.29 17.09
CA LYS A 7 -9.03 2.33 17.36
C LYS A 7 -8.12 2.15 16.15
N ALA A 8 -8.68 1.95 14.96
CA ALA A 8 -7.90 1.80 13.73
C ALA A 8 -7.18 3.09 13.35
N GLN A 9 -7.80 4.25 13.56
CA GLN A 9 -7.16 5.57 13.37
C GLN A 9 -5.92 5.74 14.27
N ARG A 10 -6.00 5.34 15.56
CA ARG A 10 -4.82 5.38 16.46
C ARG A 10 -3.70 4.45 16.00
N LYS A 11 -4.03 3.22 15.58
CA LYS A 11 -3.04 2.30 15.02
C LYS A 11 -2.35 2.88 13.78
N LEU A 12 -3.12 3.53 12.90
CA LEU A 12 -2.57 4.25 11.74
C LEU A 12 -1.65 5.40 12.14
N GLY A 13 -2.05 6.19 13.14
CA GLY A 13 -1.19 7.25 13.67
C GLY A 13 0.15 6.71 14.19
N ASN A 14 0.12 5.62 14.95
CA ASN A 14 1.33 4.96 15.44
C ASN A 14 2.19 4.40 14.29
N TRP A 15 1.56 3.80 13.28
CA TRP A 15 2.25 3.31 12.09
C TRP A 15 2.96 4.43 11.35
N LEU A 16 2.28 5.56 11.11
CA LEU A 16 2.84 6.73 10.43
C LEU A 16 4.06 7.31 11.15
N LEU A 17 4.18 7.09 12.46
CA LEU A 17 5.31 7.54 13.28
C LEU A 17 6.38 6.45 13.51
N SER A 18 6.17 5.23 13.02
CA SER A 18 7.04 4.08 13.30
C SER A 18 8.37 4.09 12.56
N GLY A 19 8.48 4.87 11.47
CA GLY A 19 9.64 4.85 10.55
C GLY A 19 9.62 3.70 9.54
N ASP A 20 8.72 2.72 9.66
CA ASP A 20 8.51 1.63 8.69
C ASP A 20 7.54 2.06 7.56
N THR A 21 7.68 3.31 7.10
CA THR A 21 6.77 3.95 6.14
C THR A 21 7.46 4.29 4.83
N GLY A 22 6.65 4.69 3.86
CA GLY A 22 7.08 5.13 2.54
C GLY A 22 5.85 5.51 1.71
N VAL A 23 6.08 6.23 0.60
CA VAL A 23 5.03 6.90 -0.21
C VAL A 23 3.83 5.99 -0.48
N SER A 24 4.06 4.74 -0.86
CA SER A 24 3.00 3.77 -1.15
C SER A 24 2.12 3.45 0.05
N SER A 25 2.73 3.09 1.19
CA SER A 25 2.01 2.80 2.44
C SER A 25 1.33 4.05 3.03
N GLU A 26 1.98 5.20 2.94
CA GLU A 26 1.44 6.49 3.41
C GLU A 26 0.24 6.91 2.56
N THR A 27 0.26 6.63 1.26
CA THR A 27 -0.87 6.83 0.36
C THR A 27 -2.08 6.00 0.78
N MET A 28 -1.89 4.71 1.09
CA MET A 28 -2.97 3.85 1.60
C MET A 28 -3.55 4.39 2.91
N ALA A 29 -2.68 4.75 3.86
CA ALA A 29 -3.07 5.30 5.15
C ALA A 29 -3.84 6.62 5.02
N ALA A 30 -3.34 7.56 4.22
CA ALA A 30 -3.97 8.86 3.99
C ALA A 30 -5.38 8.72 3.40
N ILE A 31 -5.55 7.85 2.39
CA ILE A 31 -6.86 7.60 1.78
C ILE A 31 -7.83 6.94 2.76
N ALA A 32 -7.36 5.99 3.57
CA ALA A 32 -8.17 5.32 4.59
C ALA A 32 -8.60 6.29 5.72
N LEU A 33 -7.73 7.23 6.10
CA LEU A 33 -8.05 8.33 7.04
C LEU A 33 -9.00 9.38 6.44
N GLY A 34 -9.23 9.34 5.12
CA GLY A 34 -10.17 10.24 4.46
C GLY A 34 -9.54 11.51 3.90
N ALA A 35 -8.21 11.56 3.73
CA ALA A 35 -7.53 12.69 3.10
C ALA A 35 -8.17 13.07 1.76
N THR A 36 -8.40 14.37 1.59
CA THR A 36 -9.01 14.97 0.39
C THR A 36 -7.95 15.35 -0.65
N SER A 37 -6.71 15.55 -0.22
CA SER A 37 -5.55 15.77 -1.08
C SER A 37 -4.42 14.80 -0.72
N LEU A 38 -3.61 14.45 -1.71
CA LEU A 38 -2.42 13.58 -1.58
C LEU A 38 -1.15 14.35 -1.97
N GLY A 39 -1.15 15.67 -1.77
CA GLY A 39 -0.02 16.56 -2.09
C GLY A 39 0.65 17.07 -0.83
N GLY A 40 1.91 16.72 -0.63
CA GLY A 40 2.79 17.24 0.43
C GLY A 40 3.99 18.01 -0.14
N LYS A 41 4.88 18.51 0.75
CA LYS A 41 5.98 19.48 0.52
C LYS A 41 6.96 19.19 -0.65
N HIS A 42 6.85 18.07 -1.36
CA HIS A 42 7.79 17.64 -2.39
C HIS A 42 7.13 17.26 -3.74
N HIS A 43 5.93 17.77 -4.07
CA HIS A 43 5.23 17.52 -5.34
C HIS A 43 4.87 16.06 -5.66
N TYR A 44 5.28 15.08 -4.85
CA TYR A 44 4.87 13.69 -5.02
C TYR A 44 3.38 13.56 -4.75
N ARG A 45 2.66 13.21 -5.84
CA ARG A 45 1.29 12.70 -5.76
C ARG A 45 1.37 11.29 -5.19
N GLY A 46 0.37 10.87 -4.42
CA GLY A 46 0.33 9.49 -3.90
C GLY A 46 0.56 8.45 -5.01
N ASP A 47 1.33 7.42 -4.68
CA ASP A 47 1.83 6.41 -5.63
C ASP A 47 1.64 5.00 -5.04
N ALA A 48 1.72 3.98 -5.88
CA ALA A 48 1.67 2.57 -5.48
C ALA A 48 3.09 1.98 -5.30
N PRO A 49 3.25 0.76 -4.77
CA PRO A 49 4.55 0.09 -4.71
C PRO A 49 5.21 -0.06 -6.07
N HIS A 50 6.52 0.18 -6.18
CA HIS A 50 7.33 -0.08 -7.39
C HIS A 50 8.09 -1.40 -7.31
N ASP A 51 8.42 -1.82 -6.10
CA ASP A 51 9.29 -2.96 -5.85
C ASP A 51 8.83 -3.78 -4.61
N PRO A 52 9.49 -4.93 -4.31
CA PRO A 52 9.20 -5.73 -3.13
C PRO A 52 9.34 -5.00 -1.79
N SER A 53 10.24 -4.00 -1.69
CA SER A 53 10.47 -3.22 -0.47
C SER A 53 9.29 -2.29 -0.19
N ASP A 54 8.81 -1.59 -1.21
CA ASP A 54 7.59 -0.79 -1.15
C ASP A 54 6.37 -1.65 -0.79
N PHE A 55 6.22 -2.80 -1.46
CA PHE A 55 5.12 -3.71 -1.18
C PHE A 55 5.20 -4.23 0.26
N GLY A 56 6.39 -4.54 0.76
CA GLY A 56 6.60 -4.96 2.14
C GLY A 56 6.10 -3.94 3.17
N ARG A 57 6.30 -2.64 2.94
CA ARG A 57 5.75 -1.57 3.79
C ARG A 57 4.22 -1.54 3.73
N CYS A 58 3.62 -1.64 2.55
CA CYS A 58 2.17 -1.76 2.40
C CYS A 58 1.62 -3.01 3.09
N TYR A 59 2.31 -4.14 2.98
CA TYR A 59 1.93 -5.40 3.61
C TYR A 59 1.92 -5.27 5.14
N ARG A 60 3.02 -4.77 5.73
CA ARG A 60 3.12 -4.59 7.18
C ARG A 60 2.11 -3.59 7.72
N LEU A 61 1.79 -2.54 6.96
CA LEU A 61 0.66 -1.64 7.26
C LEU A 61 -0.66 -2.41 7.38
N VAL A 62 -1.00 -3.24 6.39
CA VAL A 62 -2.27 -4.01 6.37
C VAL A 62 -2.31 -5.07 7.48
N ILE A 63 -1.17 -5.69 7.83
CA ILE A 63 -1.11 -6.59 8.99
C ILE A 63 -1.39 -5.85 10.31
N ASN A 64 -0.85 -4.64 10.47
CA ASN A 64 -1.07 -3.85 11.68
C ASN A 64 -2.50 -3.27 11.77
N VAL A 65 -3.06 -2.88 10.61
CA VAL A 65 -4.37 -2.25 10.46
C VAL A 65 -5.18 -2.94 9.34
N PRO A 66 -5.73 -4.14 9.59
CA PRO A 66 -6.44 -4.93 8.58
C PRO A 66 -7.69 -4.21 8.02
N GLU A 67 -8.26 -3.26 8.77
CA GLU A 67 -9.39 -2.44 8.35
C GLU A 67 -9.11 -1.62 7.08
N ILE A 68 -7.83 -1.40 6.72
CA ILE A 68 -7.46 -0.72 5.47
C ILE A 68 -7.93 -1.49 4.24
N ARG A 69 -8.08 -2.82 4.31
CA ARG A 69 -8.59 -3.65 3.20
C ARG A 69 -9.95 -3.18 2.70
N GLU A 70 -10.78 -2.64 3.59
CA GLU A 70 -12.12 -2.11 3.24
C GLU A 70 -12.04 -0.87 2.34
N PHE A 71 -10.89 -0.20 2.31
CA PHE A 71 -10.64 0.99 1.52
C PHE A 71 -9.89 0.71 0.21
N PHE A 72 -9.52 -0.55 -0.07
CA PHE A 72 -8.85 -0.93 -1.31
C PHE A 72 -9.58 -0.42 -2.58
N PRO A 73 -10.93 -0.54 -2.71
CA PRO A 73 -11.64 0.01 -3.86
C PRO A 73 -11.47 1.53 -4.01
N ARG A 74 -11.44 2.26 -2.89
CA ARG A 74 -11.23 3.72 -2.88
C ARG A 74 -9.81 4.08 -3.25
N ILE A 75 -8.82 3.32 -2.77
CA ILE A 75 -7.40 3.51 -3.08
C ILE A 75 -7.17 3.27 -4.58
N ALA A 76 -7.61 2.13 -5.11
CA ALA A 76 -7.53 1.79 -6.53
C ALA A 76 -8.18 2.85 -7.43
N LYS A 77 -9.33 3.41 -7.01
CA LYS A 77 -10.01 4.47 -7.76
C LYS A 77 -9.24 5.79 -7.75
N LYS A 78 -8.62 6.16 -6.63
CA LYS A 78 -7.89 7.44 -6.48
C LYS A 78 -6.50 7.41 -7.09
N VAL A 79 -5.81 6.27 -7.02
CA VAL A 79 -4.42 6.10 -7.45
C VAL A 79 -4.36 4.89 -8.39
N LYS A 80 -4.45 5.15 -9.69
CA LYS A 80 -4.61 4.11 -10.72
C LYS A 80 -3.54 3.00 -10.67
N PRO A 81 -2.24 3.28 -10.41
CA PRO A 81 -1.23 2.22 -10.30
C PRO A 81 -1.51 1.18 -9.20
N PHE A 82 -2.31 1.50 -8.18
CA PHE A 82 -2.73 0.52 -7.18
C PHE A 82 -3.76 -0.49 -7.70
N ALA A 83 -4.48 -0.20 -8.79
CA ALA A 83 -5.67 -0.97 -9.16
C ALA A 83 -5.36 -2.45 -9.43
N GLY A 84 -4.29 -2.76 -10.17
CA GLY A 84 -3.84 -4.13 -10.38
C GLY A 84 -3.30 -4.76 -9.10
N ILE A 85 -2.46 -4.04 -8.36
CA ILE A 85 -1.81 -4.52 -7.13
C ILE A 85 -2.84 -4.92 -6.06
N LEU A 86 -3.86 -4.09 -5.84
CA LEU A 86 -4.88 -4.35 -4.81
C LEU A 86 -5.87 -5.44 -5.22
N ARG A 87 -6.09 -5.61 -6.54
CA ARG A 87 -6.91 -6.72 -7.06
C ARG A 87 -6.21 -8.07 -6.83
N GLU A 88 -4.91 -8.13 -7.12
CA GLU A 88 -4.09 -9.33 -6.95
C GLU A 88 -3.42 -9.43 -5.57
N TRP A 89 -3.92 -8.67 -4.58
CA TRP A 89 -3.21 -8.45 -3.32
C TRP A 89 -2.82 -9.75 -2.62
N ASP A 90 -3.76 -10.69 -2.47
CA ASP A 90 -3.52 -11.93 -1.73
C ASP A 90 -2.49 -12.83 -2.45
N ASP A 91 -2.44 -12.79 -3.79
CA ASP A 91 -1.45 -13.50 -4.58
C ASP A 91 -0.05 -12.89 -4.41
N LEU A 92 0.05 -11.56 -4.42
CA LEU A 92 1.30 -10.85 -4.15
C LEU A 92 1.80 -11.09 -2.71
N VAL A 93 0.88 -11.19 -1.73
CA VAL A 93 1.22 -11.56 -0.34
C VAL A 93 1.82 -12.96 -0.28
N ARG A 94 1.27 -13.93 -1.01
CA ARG A 94 1.84 -15.29 -1.06
C ARG A 94 3.27 -15.29 -1.59
N ILE A 95 3.54 -14.54 -2.67
CA ILE A 95 4.88 -14.41 -3.24
C ILE A 95 5.82 -13.72 -2.23
N TYR A 96 5.37 -12.61 -1.63
CA TYR A 96 6.16 -11.84 -0.67
C TYR A 96 6.57 -12.68 0.55
N GLU A 97 5.64 -13.38 1.19
CA GLU A 97 5.96 -14.20 2.37
C GLU A 97 6.81 -15.42 2.03
N ARG A 98 6.65 -16.01 0.84
CA ARG A 98 7.50 -17.09 0.33
C ARG A 98 8.96 -16.64 0.17
N ASP A 99 9.17 -15.43 -0.37
CA ASP A 99 10.50 -14.94 -0.75
C ASP A 99 11.18 -14.10 0.36
N LYS A 100 10.43 -13.71 1.39
CA LYS A 100 10.92 -12.92 2.54
C LYS A 100 12.22 -13.44 3.18
N PRO A 101 12.42 -14.77 3.38
CA PRO A 101 13.69 -15.27 3.92
C PRO A 101 14.91 -15.01 3.02
N MET A 102 14.69 -14.82 1.72
CA MET A 102 15.76 -14.61 0.72
C MET A 102 16.17 -13.14 0.60
N GLY A 103 15.37 -12.21 1.15
CA GLY A 103 15.61 -10.76 1.08
C GLY A 103 15.46 -10.15 -0.32
N ARG A 104 15.07 -10.94 -1.33
CA ARG A 104 14.88 -10.52 -2.72
C ARG A 104 13.78 -11.35 -3.38
N SER A 105 12.97 -10.71 -4.23
CA SER A 105 11.96 -11.38 -5.04
C SER A 105 11.86 -10.76 -6.43
N ASP A 106 12.50 -11.40 -7.41
CA ASP A 106 12.44 -10.97 -8.82
C ASP A 106 11.04 -11.20 -9.42
N GLU A 107 10.35 -12.25 -8.97
CA GLU A 107 8.96 -12.53 -9.36
C GLU A 107 8.01 -11.42 -8.88
N LEU A 108 8.07 -11.06 -7.60
CA LEU A 108 7.22 -10.01 -7.04
C LEU A 108 7.49 -8.66 -7.71
N CYS A 109 8.76 -8.33 -7.93
CA CYS A 109 9.14 -7.10 -8.64
C CYS A 109 8.51 -7.05 -10.04
N ARG A 110 8.63 -8.13 -10.82
CA ARG A 110 8.02 -8.23 -12.16
C ARG A 110 6.50 -8.09 -12.11
N ARG A 111 5.83 -8.80 -11.20
CA ARG A 111 4.38 -8.77 -11.03
C ARG A 111 3.88 -7.38 -10.65
N ILE A 112 4.58 -6.68 -9.76
CA ILE A 112 4.26 -5.30 -9.38
C ILE A 112 4.34 -4.39 -10.62
N GLN A 113 5.43 -4.44 -11.39
CA GLN A 113 5.60 -3.61 -12.59
C GLN A 113 4.50 -3.86 -13.65
N GLU A 114 4.16 -5.13 -13.90
CA GLU A 114 3.05 -5.51 -14.79
C GLU A 114 1.72 -4.91 -14.31
N LEU A 115 1.40 -5.07 -13.02
CA LEU A 115 0.11 -4.65 -12.45
C LEU A 115 -0.03 -3.12 -12.31
N ARG A 116 1.08 -2.40 -12.22
CA ARG A 116 1.11 -0.93 -12.29
C ARG A 116 0.81 -0.40 -13.68
N GLY A 117 1.02 -1.22 -14.73
CA GLY A 117 0.96 -0.81 -16.13
C GLY A 117 2.26 -0.18 -16.64
N GLU A 118 3.40 -0.48 -16.01
CA GLU A 118 4.73 -0.01 -16.42
C GLU A 118 5.39 -0.91 -17.46
N LYS A 119 4.82 -2.10 -17.70
CA LYS A 119 5.15 -2.97 -18.83
C LYS A 119 3.87 -3.26 -19.60
N ALA A 120 3.82 -2.75 -20.82
CA ALA A 120 2.91 -3.18 -21.88
C ALA A 120 3.69 -4.10 -22.83
#